data_AF-A0A3N5S4M7-F1
#
_entry.id   AF-A0A3N5S4M7-F1
#
_cell.length_a   1.000
_cell.length_b   1.000
_cell.length_c   1.000
_cell.angle_alpha   90.00
_cell.angle_beta   90.00
_cell.angle_gamma   90.00
#
_symmetry.space_group_name_H-M   'P 1'
#
loop_
_entity.id
_entity.type
_entity.pdbx_description
1 polymer ?
#
loop_
_entity_poly.entity_id
_entity_poly.type
_entity_poly.pdbx_seq_one_letter_code
_entity_poly.pdbx_strand_id
1 'polypeptide(L)' 'MAYTLDTKVGDILKDTHALEVLEKYAPGVSQNPMIGFAKGMTLKALLAMPQAKEAGITEEMVLKVLAEINARK' A
#
# COMPACT_ATOMS: atom_id res chain seq x y z
N MET A 1 8.47 0.22 14.34
CA MET A 1 8.88 1.05 13.20
C MET A 1 7.65 1.52 12.45
N ALA A 2 7.63 2.81 12.09
CA ALA A 2 6.56 3.40 11.28
C ALA A 2 6.72 2.99 9.81
N TYR A 3 5.61 2.69 9.15
CA TYR A 3 5.58 2.48 7.71
C TYR A 3 5.70 3.82 6.98
N THR A 4 6.47 3.82 5.90
CA THR A 4 6.78 4.99 5.06
C THR A 4 6.69 4.62 3.58
N LEU A 5 6.88 5.59 2.69
CA LEU A 5 6.92 5.32 1.23
C LEU A 5 8.03 4.35 0.82
N ASP A 6 9.10 4.23 1.60
CA ASP A 6 10.19 3.30 1.35
C ASP A 6 9.92 1.88 1.89
N THR A 7 8.79 1.69 2.59
CA THR A 7 8.35 0.36 3.03
C THR A 7 7.94 -0.49 1.84
N LYS A 8 8.29 -1.79 1.87
CA LYS A 8 7.83 -2.73 0.85
C LYS A 8 6.36 -3.03 1.01
N VAL A 9 5.63 -3.10 -0.09
CA VAL A 9 4.21 -3.49 -0.11
C VAL A 9 4.02 -4.83 0.58
N GLY A 10 4.93 -5.79 0.35
CA GLY A 10 4.86 -7.11 0.98
C GLY A 10 5.00 -7.13 2.50
N ASP A 11 5.64 -6.11 3.10
CA ASP A 11 5.72 -6.01 4.56
C ASP A 11 4.41 -5.49 5.14
N ILE A 12 3.73 -4.60 4.42
CA ILE A 12 2.40 -4.09 4.78
C ILE A 12 1.35 -5.20 4.63
N LEU A 13 1.42 -6.00 3.57
CA LEU A 13 0.49 -7.12 3.33
C LEU A 13 0.60 -8.27 4.35
N LYS A 14 1.71 -8.36 5.10
CA LYS A 14 1.86 -9.36 6.17
C LYS A 14 1.24 -8.93 7.49
N ASP A 15 0.93 -7.64 7.61
CA ASP A 15 0.35 -7.03 8.79
C ASP A 15 -1.18 -7.02 8.63
N THR A 16 -1.87 -7.79 9.46
CA THR A 16 -3.33 -7.93 9.40
C THR A 16 -4.04 -6.61 9.66
N HIS A 17 -3.51 -5.75 10.54
CA HIS A 17 -4.09 -4.44 10.82
C HIS A 17 -3.90 -3.51 9.63
N ALA A 18 -2.73 -3.58 8.99
CA ALA A 18 -2.46 -2.80 7.80
C ALA A 18 -3.32 -3.23 6.61
N LEU A 19 -3.58 -4.54 6.46
CA LEU A 19 -4.49 -5.09 5.45
C LEU A 19 -5.92 -4.57 5.62
N GLU A 20 -6.45 -4.53 6.84
CA GLU A 20 -7.79 -4.00 7.10
C GLU A 20 -7.94 -2.54 6.66
N VAL A 21 -6.92 -1.71 6.96
CA VAL A 21 -6.90 -0.32 6.49
C VAL A 21 -6.77 -0.28 4.97
N LEU A 22 -5.88 -1.08 4.37
CA LEU A 22 -5.71 -1.15 2.92
C LEU A 22 -7.00 -1.51 2.19
N GLU A 23 -7.72 -2.52 2.65
CA GLU A 23 -9.00 -2.97 2.04
C GLU A 23 -10.10 -1.90 2.14
N LYS A 24 -10.07 -1.05 3.18
CA LYS A 24 -10.99 0.10 3.30
C LYS A 24 -10.75 1.16 2.23
N TYR A 25 -9.49 1.39 1.83
CA TYR A 25 -9.12 2.41 0.84
C TYR A 25 -9.02 1.87 -0.59
N ALA A 26 -8.63 0.61 -0.75
CA ALA A 26 -8.46 -0.08 -2.01
C ALA A 26 -9.01 -1.51 -1.91
N PRO A 27 -10.33 -1.69 -2.01
CA PRO A 27 -10.96 -3.01 -1.89
C PRO A 27 -10.42 -4.00 -2.93
N GLY A 28 -10.04 -5.19 -2.50
CA GLY A 28 -9.50 -6.25 -3.34
C GLY A 28 -8.04 -6.07 -3.73
N VAL A 29 -7.33 -5.06 -3.21
CA VAL A 29 -5.91 -4.83 -3.51
C VAL A 29 -5.04 -6.04 -3.14
N SER A 30 -5.33 -6.70 -2.02
CA SER A 30 -4.60 -7.88 -1.56
C SER A 30 -4.79 -9.10 -2.47
N GLN A 31 -5.88 -9.12 -3.25
CA GLN A 31 -6.25 -10.20 -4.17
C GLN A 31 -5.94 -9.87 -5.63
N ASN A 32 -5.42 -8.68 -5.92
CA ASN A 32 -5.10 -8.28 -7.27
C ASN A 32 -4.06 -9.23 -7.89
N PRO A 33 -4.25 -9.74 -9.12
CA PRO A 33 -3.27 -10.63 -9.77
C PRO A 33 -1.84 -10.08 -9.80
N MET A 34 -1.68 -8.76 -9.84
CA MET A 34 -0.39 -8.07 -9.84
C MET A 34 0.21 -7.87 -8.43
N ILE A 35 -0.49 -8.24 -7.36
CA ILE A 35 0.00 -8.07 -5.98
C ILE A 35 1.27 -8.90 -5.72
N GLY A 36 1.41 -10.03 -6.42
CA GLY A 36 2.60 -10.87 -6.39
C GLY A 36 3.85 -10.17 -6.92
N PHE A 37 3.69 -9.23 -7.84
CA PHE A 37 4.76 -8.37 -8.33
C PHE A 37 4.98 -7.17 -7.39
N ALA A 38 3.89 -6.48 -7.02
CA ALA A 38 3.93 -5.31 -6.16
C ALA A 38 4.57 -5.59 -4.79
N LYS A 39 4.38 -6.79 -4.21
CA LYS A 39 4.93 -7.16 -2.89
C LYS A 39 6.46 -7.03 -2.78
N GLY A 40 7.18 -7.15 -3.90
CA GLY A 40 8.64 -7.01 -3.94
C GLY A 40 9.13 -5.55 -3.98
N MET A 41 8.23 -4.61 -4.25
CA MET A 41 8.52 -3.20 -4.46
C MET A 41 8.21 -2.36 -3.22
N THR A 42 8.81 -1.17 -3.16
CA THR A 42 8.42 -0.13 -2.20
C THR A 42 7.16 0.61 -2.68
N LEU A 43 6.43 1.22 -1.75
CA LEU A 43 5.27 2.07 -2.09
C LEU A 43 5.65 3.21 -3.03
N LYS A 44 6.84 3.81 -2.84
CA LYS A 44 7.40 4.83 -3.71
C LYS A 44 7.60 4.33 -5.14
N ALA A 45 8.14 3.13 -5.30
CA ALA A 45 8.32 2.52 -6.62
C ALA A 45 6.96 2.21 -7.27
N LEU A 46 5.97 1.78 -6.48
CA LEU A 46 4.61 1.54 -6.97
C LEU A 46 3.95 2.83 -7.48
N LEU A 47 4.07 3.94 -6.75
CA LEU A 47 3.57 5.25 -7.16
C LEU A 47 4.22 5.79 -8.45
N ALA A 48 5.46 5.38 -8.73
CA ALA A 48 6.14 5.76 -9.97
C ALA A 48 5.61 4.99 -11.20
N MET A 49 4.86 3.90 -11.01
CA MET A 49 4.30 3.12 -12.11
C MET A 49 3.10 3.83 -12.76
N PRO A 50 2.97 3.78 -14.10
CA PRO A 50 1.79 4.28 -14.79
C PRO A 50 0.49 3.64 -14.29
N GLN A 51 0.50 2.33 -14.03
CA GLN A 51 -0.69 1.59 -13.60
C GLN A 51 -1.21 2.08 -12.23
N ALA A 52 -0.33 2.52 -11.34
CA ALA A 52 -0.77 3.07 -10.05
C ALA A 52 -1.53 4.38 -10.24
N LYS A 53 -1.06 5.25 -11.15
CA LYS A 53 -1.76 6.49 -11.51
C LYS A 53 -3.08 6.21 -12.22
N GLU A 54 -3.12 5.23 -13.13
CA GLU A 54 -4.35 4.81 -13.83
C GLU A 54 -5.39 4.23 -12.86
N ALA A 55 -4.94 3.53 -11.82
CA ALA A 55 -5.79 3.06 -10.72
C ALA A 55 -6.20 4.18 -9.75
N GLY A 56 -5.79 5.42 -9.98
CA GLY A 56 -6.07 6.56 -9.11
C GLY A 56 -5.26 6.58 -7.81
N ILE A 57 -4.22 5.76 -7.69
CA ILE A 57 -3.35 5.70 -6.51
C ILE A 57 -2.41 6.90 -6.53
N THR A 58 -2.65 7.86 -5.64
CA THR A 58 -1.81 9.06 -5.47
C THR A 58 -0.94 8.95 -4.23
N GLU A 59 0.15 9.71 -4.21
CA GLU A 59 1.03 9.80 -3.05
C GLU A 59 0.28 10.26 -1.80
N GLU A 60 -0.63 11.23 -1.94
CA GLU A 60 -1.44 11.74 -0.84
C GLU A 60 -2.33 10.64 -0.21
N MET A 61 -2.97 9.80 -1.04
CA MET A 61 -3.76 8.68 -0.52
C MET A 61 -2.88 7.67 0.22
N VAL A 62 -1.72 7.34 -0.35
CA VAL A 62 -0.78 6.40 0.30
C VAL A 62 -0.29 6.97 1.64
N LEU A 63 0.04 8.26 1.72
CA LEU A 63 0.42 8.90 2.97
C LEU A 63 -0.71 8.89 4.01
N LYS A 64 -1.97 9.12 3.61
CA LYS A 64 -3.13 9.00 4.51
C LYS A 64 -3.29 7.58 5.05
N VAL A 65 -3.18 6.58 4.17
CA VAL A 65 -3.25 5.17 4.55
C VAL A 65 -2.13 4.82 5.53
N LEU A 66 -0.89 5.22 5.23
CA LEU A 66 0.26 4.97 6.12
C LEU A 66 0.08 5.65 7.48
N ALA A 67 -0.46 6.87 7.52
CA ALA A 67 -0.76 7.57 8.76
C ALA A 67 -1.81 6.82 9.60
N GLU A 68 -2.89 6.33 8.97
CA GLU A 68 -3.93 5.54 9.67
C GLU A 68 -3.37 4.21 10.19
N ILE A 69 -2.54 3.51 9.40
CA ILE A 69 -1.90 2.26 9.83
C ILE A 69 -0.96 2.53 11.02
N ASN A 70 -0.11 3.55 10.93
CA ASN A 70 0.84 3.89 11.98
C ASN A 70 0.17 4.39 13.27
N ALA A 71 -0.99 5.04 13.17
CA ALA A 71 -1.75 5.52 14.34
C ALA A 71 -2.44 4.38 15.11
N ARG A 72 -2.64 3.21 14.49
CA ARG A 72 -3.25 2.03 15.11
C ARG A 72 -2.23 1.02 15.65
N LYS A 73 -0.94 1.31 15.52
CA LYS A 73 0.17 0.40 15.82
C LYS A 73 0.72 0.58 17.24
#